data_AF-A0A256XKF6-F1
#
_entry.id   AF-A0A256XKF6-F1
#
_cell.length_a   1.000
_cell.length_b   1.000
_cell.length_c   1.000
_cell.angle_alpha   90.00
_cell.angle_beta   90.00
_cell.angle_gamma   90.00
#
_symmetry.space_group_name_H-M   'P 1'
#
loop_
_entity.id
_entity.type
_entity.pdbx_description
1 polymer ?
#
loop_
_entity_poly.entity_id
_entity_poly.type
_entity_poly.pdbx_seq_one_letter_code
_entity_poly.pdbx_strand_id
1 'polypeptide(L)'
;MEYKILRLPPSLRKGLKKPLGEVFCDIRDLRVESDNLVCVGDRVSQDALEAGFYPWLIVYDGRIKRKYVGVSSVIEQFKAKLLEVKNPAGLLTPEVFRVLGEVFDSDEKYKLYIDGEEDLVTLVAIKLAPLGSVVVYGQPGEGLVAVEVTEGMRVKVNNMMERMG
;
A
#
# COMPACT_ATOMS: atom_id res chain seq x y z
N MET A 1 -15.85 1.40 -14.75
CA MET A 1 -14.63 1.81 -15.48
C MET A 1 -13.76 0.59 -15.65
N GLU A 2 -13.33 0.29 -16.87
CA GLU A 2 -12.44 -0.85 -17.13
C GLU A 2 -10.99 -0.37 -16.94
N TYR A 3 -10.34 -0.82 -15.86
CA TYR A 3 -8.94 -0.53 -15.64
C TYR A 3 -8.08 -1.30 -16.66
N LYS A 4 -7.04 -0.67 -17.19
CA LYS A 4 -6.05 -1.31 -18.05
C LYS A 4 -4.82 -1.67 -17.21
N ILE A 5 -4.02 -2.62 -17.70
CA ILE A 5 -2.69 -2.87 -17.12
C ILE A 5 -1.87 -1.59 -17.31
N LEU A 6 -1.31 -1.06 -16.23
CA LEU A 6 -0.35 0.04 -16.28
C LEU A 6 1.05 -0.49 -16.04
N ARG A 7 2.02 -0.05 -16.84
CA ARG A 7 3.43 -0.37 -16.67
C ARG A 7 4.20 0.84 -16.20
N LEU A 8 5.01 0.66 -15.15
CA LEU A 8 5.90 1.69 -14.66
C LEU A 8 7.05 1.93 -15.66
N PRO A 9 7.12 3.09 -16.33
CA PRO A 9 8.24 3.40 -17.20
C PRO A 9 9.52 3.64 -16.38
N PRO A 10 10.71 3.31 -16.94
CA PRO A 10 11.99 3.54 -16.26
C PRO A 10 12.21 4.98 -15.81
N SER A 11 11.64 5.96 -16.52
CA SER A 11 11.73 7.38 -16.19
C SER A 11 11.01 7.75 -14.89
N LEU A 12 9.90 7.07 -14.56
CA LEU A 12 9.14 7.31 -13.34
C LEU A 12 9.73 6.61 -12.10
N ARG A 13 10.52 5.54 -12.28
CA ARG A 13 11.19 4.85 -11.16
C ARG A 13 12.00 5.79 -10.28
N LYS A 14 12.67 6.79 -10.88
CA LYS A 14 13.42 7.81 -10.10
C LYS A 14 12.50 8.71 -9.28
N GLY A 15 11.29 8.99 -9.78
CA GLY A 15 10.30 9.80 -9.08
C GLY A 15 9.76 9.10 -7.84
N LEU A 16 9.49 7.78 -7.94
CA LEU A 16 9.02 6.95 -6.82
C LEU A 16 10.10 6.65 -5.77
N LYS A 17 11.35 7.03 -6.00
CA LYS A 17 12.39 7.02 -4.95
C LYS A 17 12.24 8.15 -3.95
N LYS A 18 11.48 9.19 -4.29
CA LYS A 18 11.21 10.28 -3.35
C LYS A 18 9.95 9.93 -2.56
N PRO A 19 9.95 10.12 -1.24
CA PRO A 19 8.77 9.90 -0.43
C PRO A 19 7.63 10.80 -0.91
N LEU A 20 6.43 10.23 -1.02
CA LEU A 20 5.23 10.96 -1.45
C LEU A 20 4.61 11.79 -0.33
N GLY A 21 4.95 11.50 0.92
CA GLY A 21 4.45 12.15 2.13
C GLY A 21 5.53 12.31 3.20
N GLU A 22 5.11 12.37 4.46
CA GLU A 22 5.98 12.63 5.60
C GLU A 22 6.80 11.38 5.95
N VAL A 23 8.11 11.57 6.18
CA VAL A 23 9.02 10.49 6.58
C VAL A 23 9.14 10.47 8.09
N PHE A 24 9.07 9.29 8.67
CA PHE A 24 9.23 9.08 10.11
C PHE A 24 9.97 7.78 10.41
N CYS A 25 10.48 7.67 11.65
CA CYS A 25 11.33 6.55 12.07
C CYS A 25 10.56 5.45 12.81
N ASP A 26 9.53 5.80 13.60
CA ASP A 26 8.73 4.85 14.37
C ASP A 26 7.23 5.06 14.08
N ILE A 27 6.53 3.97 13.78
CA ILE A 27 5.09 3.97 13.53
C ILE A 27 4.26 4.42 14.73
N ARG A 28 4.82 4.37 15.94
CA ARG A 28 4.20 4.89 17.16
C ARG A 28 4.04 6.42 17.14
N ASP A 29 4.80 7.12 16.30
CA ASP A 29 4.67 8.57 16.13
C ASP A 29 3.43 8.95 15.31
N LEU A 30 2.82 7.97 14.61
CA LEU A 30 1.67 8.19 13.77
C LEU A 30 0.42 8.50 14.59
N ARG A 31 -0.24 9.61 14.27
CA ARG A 31 -1.50 10.04 14.89
C ARG A 31 -2.65 9.79 13.90
N VAL A 32 -3.12 8.55 13.85
CA VAL A 32 -4.23 8.14 12.99
C VAL A 32 -5.12 7.13 13.70
N GLU A 33 -6.42 7.18 13.41
CA GLU A 33 -7.35 6.13 13.81
C GLU A 33 -7.09 4.85 13.00
N SER A 34 -7.20 3.70 13.66
CA SER A 34 -6.91 2.40 13.04
C SER A 34 -7.80 2.11 11.82
N ASP A 35 -9.03 2.61 11.81
CA ASP A 35 -10.00 2.41 10.72
C ASP A 35 -9.70 3.27 9.48
N ASN A 36 -8.79 4.25 9.61
CA ASN A 36 -8.33 5.10 8.51
C ASN A 36 -6.90 4.73 8.05
N LEU A 37 -6.28 3.71 8.66
CA LEU A 37 -4.90 3.32 8.40
C LEU A 37 -4.81 2.19 7.37
N VAL A 38 -4.03 2.43 6.32
CA VAL A 38 -3.65 1.42 5.32
C VAL A 38 -2.13 1.22 5.36
N CYS A 39 -1.67 0.00 5.61
CA CYS A 39 -0.24 -0.33 5.59
C CYS A 39 0.11 -1.11 4.31
N VAL A 40 1.17 -0.69 3.62
CA VAL A 40 1.67 -1.36 2.42
C VAL A 40 3.12 -1.78 2.63
N GLY A 41 3.35 -3.09 2.53
CA GLY A 41 4.62 -3.75 2.75
C GLY A 41 4.64 -4.57 4.05
N ASP A 42 5.33 -5.70 4.02
CA ASP A 42 5.43 -6.65 5.13
C ASP A 42 5.97 -6.01 6.41
N ARG A 43 7.06 -5.24 6.30
CA ARG A 43 7.72 -4.64 7.47
C ARG A 43 6.84 -3.59 8.14
N VAL A 44 6.23 -2.71 7.35
CA VAL A 44 5.33 -1.67 7.86
C VAL A 44 4.12 -2.28 8.54
N SER A 45 3.53 -3.30 7.91
CA SER A 45 2.37 -4.02 8.44
C SER A 45 2.71 -4.71 9.76
N GLN A 46 3.88 -5.36 9.86
CA GLN A 46 4.36 -5.96 11.09
C GLN A 46 4.56 -4.89 12.18
N ASP A 47 5.30 -3.82 11.88
CA ASP A 47 5.61 -2.77 12.85
C ASP A 47 4.31 -2.11 13.37
N ALA A 48 3.31 -1.89 12.50
CA ALA A 48 2.00 -1.35 12.87
C ALA A 48 1.26 -2.25 13.87
N LEU A 49 1.15 -3.54 13.54
CA LEU A 49 0.44 -4.51 14.37
C LEU A 49 1.14 -4.72 15.73
N GLU A 50 2.48 -4.77 15.74
CA GLU A 50 3.27 -4.86 16.98
C GLU A 50 3.18 -3.59 17.84
N ALA A 51 2.99 -2.43 17.22
CA ALA A 51 2.73 -1.18 17.92
C ALA A 51 1.27 -1.06 18.43
N GLY A 52 0.41 -2.05 18.17
CA GLY A 52 -0.98 -2.08 18.65
C GLY A 52 -1.98 -1.38 17.74
N PHE A 53 -1.58 -1.00 16.52
CA PHE A 53 -2.53 -0.54 15.51
C PHE A 53 -3.32 -1.71 14.93
N TYR A 54 -4.54 -1.43 14.48
CA TYR A 54 -5.40 -2.40 13.79
C TYR A 54 -5.82 -1.86 12.42
N PRO A 55 -4.89 -1.80 11.45
CA PRO A 55 -5.12 -1.17 10.16
C PRO A 55 -6.38 -1.71 9.48
N TRP A 56 -7.08 -0.84 8.76
CA TRP A 56 -8.20 -1.24 7.91
C TRP A 56 -7.75 -2.19 6.80
N LEU A 57 -6.59 -1.91 6.21
CA LEU A 57 -5.98 -2.76 5.20
C LEU A 57 -4.49 -2.92 5.48
N ILE A 58 -4.00 -4.16 5.40
CA ILE A 58 -2.58 -4.45 5.23
C ILE A 58 -2.34 -5.10 3.86
N VAL A 59 -1.31 -4.66 3.15
CA VAL A 59 -0.88 -5.21 1.87
C VAL A 59 0.53 -5.77 2.03
N TYR A 60 0.76 -7.01 1.58
CA TYR A 60 2.04 -7.69 1.76
C TYR A 60 2.29 -8.68 0.61
N ASP A 61 3.55 -8.98 0.32
CA ASP A 61 3.93 -9.94 -0.74
C ASP A 61 4.74 -11.14 -0.21
N GLY A 62 5.10 -11.13 1.08
CA GLY A 62 5.88 -12.20 1.72
C GLY A 62 7.33 -12.30 1.21
N ARG A 63 7.82 -11.27 0.53
CA ARG A 63 9.17 -11.22 -0.05
C ARG A 63 10.00 -10.13 0.61
N ILE A 64 11.27 -10.43 0.83
CA ILE A 64 12.29 -9.42 1.14
C ILE A 64 13.35 -9.50 0.04
N LYS A 65 13.62 -8.38 -0.63
CA LYS A 65 14.62 -8.28 -1.72
C LYS A 65 14.44 -9.34 -2.82
N ARG A 66 13.19 -9.59 -3.24
CA ARG A 66 12.80 -10.58 -4.28
C ARG A 66 13.05 -12.05 -3.91
N LYS A 67 13.25 -12.36 -2.62
CA LYS A 67 13.26 -13.75 -2.10
C LYS A 67 12.07 -13.94 -1.18
N TYR A 68 11.33 -15.04 -1.34
CA TYR A 68 10.31 -15.44 -0.39
C TYR A 68 10.99 -15.79 0.94
N VAL A 69 10.61 -15.09 2.00
CA VAL A 69 11.20 -15.28 3.34
C VAL A 69 10.16 -15.72 4.37
N GLY A 70 8.91 -15.92 3.93
CA GLY A 70 7.77 -16.17 4.80
C GLY A 70 7.12 -14.87 5.27
N VAL A 71 5.86 -14.98 5.67
CA VAL A 71 5.07 -13.88 6.23
C VAL A 71 5.27 -13.90 7.75
N SER A 72 5.32 -12.72 8.39
CA SER A 72 5.44 -12.67 9.85
C SER A 72 4.23 -13.32 10.52
N SER A 73 4.44 -14.04 11.62
CA SER A 73 3.35 -14.67 12.38
C SER A 73 2.30 -13.64 12.84
N VAL A 74 2.72 -12.40 13.07
CA VAL A 74 1.82 -11.29 13.45
C VAL A 74 0.84 -10.97 12.32
N ILE A 75 1.31 -10.90 11.07
CA ILE A 75 0.45 -10.70 9.89
C ILE A 75 -0.48 -11.91 9.69
N GLU A 76 0.03 -13.13 9.88
CA GLU A 76 -0.78 -14.35 9.77
C GLU A 76 -1.92 -14.38 10.81
N GLN A 77 -1.62 -14.01 12.06
CA GLN A 77 -2.56 -14.02 13.18
C GLN A 77 -3.52 -12.82 13.18
N PHE A 78 -3.23 -11.76 12.42
CA PHE A 78 -4.12 -10.61 12.30
C PHE A 78 -5.49 -11.05 11.78
N LYS A 79 -6.55 -10.76 12.55
CA LYS A 79 -7.92 -11.17 12.27
C LYS A 79 -8.57 -10.20 11.28
N ALA A 80 -8.50 -10.54 10.01
CA ALA A 80 -9.04 -9.76 8.89
C ALA A 80 -9.33 -10.69 7.71
N LYS A 81 -10.17 -10.26 6.77
CA LYS A 81 -10.48 -11.01 5.56
C LYS A 81 -9.25 -11.07 4.66
N LEU A 82 -8.87 -12.28 4.25
CA LEU A 82 -7.75 -12.49 3.33
C LEU A 82 -8.26 -12.40 1.88
N LEU A 83 -7.59 -11.57 1.08
CA LEU A 83 -7.74 -11.51 -0.36
C LEU A 83 -6.37 -11.71 -1.01
N GLU A 84 -6.36 -12.30 -2.20
CA GLU A 84 -5.14 -12.55 -2.97
C GLU A 84 -5.28 -11.92 -4.36
N VAL A 85 -4.24 -11.21 -4.81
CA VAL A 85 -4.23 -10.53 -6.11
C VAL A 85 -2.88 -10.75 -6.78
N LYS A 86 -2.90 -10.95 -8.10
CA LYS A 86 -1.67 -11.05 -8.88
C LYS A 86 -1.25 -9.68 -9.40
N ASN A 87 -0.04 -9.25 -9.03
CA ASN A 87 0.52 -7.99 -9.52
C ASN A 87 2.00 -8.12 -9.89
N PRO A 88 2.34 -8.52 -11.13
CA PRO A 88 3.72 -8.72 -11.53
C PRO A 88 4.59 -7.46 -11.37
N ALA A 89 5.89 -7.68 -11.20
CA ALA A 89 6.86 -6.62 -10.98
C ALA A 89 6.76 -5.45 -11.99
N GLY A 90 6.71 -4.23 -11.47
CA GLY A 90 6.58 -3.01 -12.27
C GLY A 90 5.27 -2.82 -13.03
N LEU A 91 4.23 -3.61 -12.72
CA LEU A 91 2.88 -3.46 -13.27
C LEU A 91 1.87 -3.05 -12.19
N LEU A 92 0.75 -2.50 -12.64
CA LEU A 92 -0.51 -2.43 -11.90
C LEU A 92 -1.57 -3.14 -12.73
N THR A 93 -2.06 -4.26 -12.22
CA THR A 93 -3.12 -5.03 -12.89
C THR A 93 -4.50 -4.44 -12.58
N PRO A 94 -5.49 -4.56 -13.50
CA PRO A 94 -6.87 -4.15 -13.24
C PRO A 94 -7.48 -4.80 -11.99
N GLU A 95 -7.00 -6.00 -11.66
CA GLU A 95 -7.39 -6.75 -10.47
C GLU A 95 -7.08 -5.99 -9.19
N VAL A 96 -5.90 -5.36 -9.07
CA VAL A 96 -5.52 -4.53 -7.92
C VAL A 96 -6.54 -3.41 -7.70
N PHE A 97 -6.96 -2.71 -8.76
CA PHE A 97 -7.92 -1.63 -8.66
C PHE A 97 -9.30 -2.12 -8.23
N ARG A 98 -9.75 -3.25 -8.77
CA ARG A 98 -11.04 -3.85 -8.44
C ARG A 98 -11.06 -4.27 -6.97
N VAL A 99 -10.06 -5.03 -6.53
CA VAL A 99 -9.97 -5.53 -5.16
C VAL A 99 -9.85 -4.40 -4.14
N LEU A 100 -9.02 -3.38 -4.42
CA LEU A 100 -8.94 -2.23 -3.52
C LEU A 100 -10.23 -1.41 -3.49
N GLY A 101 -10.95 -1.30 -4.60
CA GLY A 101 -12.30 -0.71 -4.60
C GLY A 101 -13.26 -1.46 -3.69
N GLU A 102 -13.31 -2.78 -3.81
CA GLU A 102 -14.15 -3.64 -2.96
C GLU A 102 -13.78 -3.54 -1.47
N VAL A 103 -12.47 -3.43 -1.16
CA VAL A 103 -11.99 -3.21 0.21
C VAL A 103 -12.45 -1.86 0.75
N PHE A 104 -12.30 -0.79 -0.03
CA PHE A 104 -12.61 0.56 0.43
C PHE A 104 -14.10 0.90 0.45
N ASP A 105 -14.94 0.07 -0.17
CA ASP A 105 -16.40 0.11 -0.09
C ASP A 105 -16.95 -0.70 1.12
N SER A 106 -16.10 -1.27 1.97
CA SER A 106 -16.46 -2.14 3.10
C SER A 106 -15.88 -1.63 4.42
N ASP A 107 -16.65 -1.74 5.51
CA ASP A 107 -16.22 -1.42 6.89
C ASP A 107 -15.38 -2.54 7.54
N GLU A 108 -15.12 -3.64 6.82
CA GLU A 108 -14.35 -4.77 7.34
C GLU A 108 -12.83 -4.56 7.19
N LYS A 109 -12.05 -5.24 8.03
CA LYS A 109 -10.59 -5.24 7.92
C LYS A 109 -10.10 -6.30 6.95
N TYR A 110 -9.08 -5.96 6.17
CA TYR A 110 -8.54 -6.83 5.13
C TYR A 110 -7.03 -7.04 5.25
N LYS A 111 -6.59 -8.21 4.80
CA LYS A 111 -5.20 -8.52 4.47
C LYS A 111 -5.17 -8.87 3.00
N LEU A 112 -4.39 -8.12 2.23
CA LEU A 112 -4.24 -8.30 0.79
C LEU A 112 -2.86 -8.87 0.51
N TYR A 113 -2.81 -10.14 0.13
CA TYR A 113 -1.60 -10.77 -0.36
C TYR A 113 -1.40 -10.47 -1.84
N ILE A 114 -0.20 -10.03 -2.21
CA ILE A 114 0.18 -9.72 -3.58
C ILE A 114 1.12 -10.81 -4.11
N ASP A 115 0.65 -11.61 -5.08
CA ASP A 115 1.55 -12.45 -5.88
C ASP A 115 2.30 -11.57 -6.90
N GLY A 116 3.43 -11.02 -6.47
CA GLY A 116 4.31 -10.21 -7.32
C GLY A 116 5.08 -9.13 -6.56
N GLU A 117 4.76 -7.85 -6.82
CA GLU A 117 5.29 -6.67 -6.11
C GLU A 117 4.14 -5.78 -5.62
N GLU A 118 4.20 -5.34 -4.36
CA GLU A 118 3.26 -4.49 -3.65
C GLU A 118 3.58 -2.99 -3.76
N ASP A 119 4.82 -2.62 -4.10
CA ASP A 119 5.29 -1.22 -4.15
C ASP A 119 4.32 -0.27 -4.89
N LEU A 120 3.90 -0.66 -6.09
CA LEU A 120 2.99 0.14 -6.91
C LEU A 120 1.55 0.15 -6.38
N VAL A 121 1.16 -0.88 -5.62
CA VAL A 121 -0.16 -0.96 -4.99
C VAL A 121 -0.39 0.22 -4.06
N THR A 122 0.67 0.77 -3.45
CA THR A 122 0.64 2.04 -2.69
C THR A 122 -0.04 3.17 -3.47
N LEU A 123 0.25 3.32 -4.77
CA LEU A 123 -0.35 4.36 -5.59
C LEU A 123 -1.86 4.12 -5.75
N VAL A 124 -2.27 2.88 -5.93
CA VAL A 124 -3.70 2.54 -6.05
C VAL A 124 -4.42 2.73 -4.72
N ALA A 125 -3.78 2.38 -3.60
CA ALA A 125 -4.30 2.63 -2.27
C ALA A 125 -4.55 4.12 -2.05
N ILE A 126 -3.58 5.00 -2.34
CA ILE A 126 -3.74 6.46 -2.22
C ILE A 126 -4.84 6.99 -3.14
N LYS A 127 -4.95 6.43 -4.36
CA LYS A 127 -5.96 6.85 -5.34
C LYS A 127 -7.39 6.53 -4.87
N LEU A 128 -7.60 5.37 -4.28
CA LEU A 128 -8.94 4.83 -4.02
C LEU A 128 -9.40 4.98 -2.57
N ALA A 129 -8.50 5.02 -1.59
CA ALA A 129 -8.86 5.14 -0.19
C ALA A 129 -9.69 6.43 0.06
N PRO A 130 -10.68 6.41 0.98
CA PRO A 130 -11.44 7.59 1.40
C PRO A 130 -10.56 8.76 1.83
N LEU A 131 -11.06 9.98 1.67
CA LEU A 131 -10.36 11.19 2.13
C LEU A 131 -10.15 11.14 3.65
N GLY A 132 -8.97 11.59 4.10
CA GLY A 132 -8.57 11.52 5.50
C GLY A 132 -7.95 10.18 5.91
N SER A 133 -7.97 9.17 5.04
CA SER A 133 -7.19 7.93 5.25
C SER A 133 -5.69 8.25 5.24
N VAL A 134 -4.91 7.43 5.94
CA VAL A 134 -3.45 7.50 5.91
C VAL A 134 -2.89 6.21 5.34
N VAL A 135 -2.17 6.32 4.23
CA VAL A 135 -1.43 5.21 3.63
C VAL A 135 0.01 5.27 4.12
N VAL A 136 0.47 4.21 4.77
CA VAL A 136 1.83 4.06 5.26
C VAL A 136 2.57 2.99 4.47
N TYR A 137 3.77 3.29 4.01
CA TYR A 137 4.62 2.35 3.28
C TYR A 137 6.10 2.55 3.61
N GLY A 138 6.91 1.56 3.28
CA GLY A 138 8.35 1.61 3.47
C GLY A 138 9.04 2.31 2.29
N GLN A 139 9.97 3.20 2.57
CA GLN A 139 10.82 3.84 1.56
C GLN A 139 12.27 3.38 1.75
N PRO A 140 12.86 2.66 0.77
CA PRO A 140 14.23 2.17 0.87
C PRO A 140 15.23 3.30 1.10
N GLY A 141 15.94 3.21 2.23
CA GLY A 141 16.98 4.18 2.62
C GLY A 141 16.48 5.41 3.38
N GLU A 142 15.16 5.60 3.50
CA GLU A 142 14.56 6.78 4.16
C GLU A 142 13.79 6.39 5.44
N GLY A 143 13.10 5.24 5.45
CA GLY A 143 12.30 4.79 6.60
C GLY A 143 10.84 4.55 6.24
N LEU A 144 9.92 4.94 7.13
CA LEU A 144 8.49 4.83 6.92
C LEU A 144 7.95 6.14 6.35
N VAL A 145 6.97 6.06 5.45
CA VAL A 145 6.33 7.23 4.83
C VAL A 145 4.84 7.18 5.07
N ALA A 146 4.28 8.24 5.65
CA ALA A 146 2.84 8.43 5.82
C ALA A 146 2.32 9.41 4.77
N VAL A 147 1.25 9.02 4.10
CA VAL A 147 0.55 9.85 3.12
C VAL A 147 -0.90 9.99 3.54
N GLU A 148 -1.28 11.19 3.96
CA GLU A 148 -2.69 11.54 4.11
C GLU A 148 -3.35 11.65 2.74
N VAL A 149 -4.47 10.96 2.58
CA VAL A 149 -5.27 10.94 1.36
C VAL A 149 -6.11 12.19 1.30
N THR A 150 -5.59 13.17 0.56
CA THR A 150 -6.27 14.42 0.22
C THR A 150 -6.57 14.45 -1.27
N GLU A 151 -7.49 15.32 -1.70
CA GLU A 151 -7.77 15.54 -3.12
C GLU A 151 -6.50 15.94 -3.90
N GLY A 152 -5.65 16.79 -3.32
CA GLY A 152 -4.36 17.17 -3.92
C GLY A 152 -3.42 15.98 -4.09
N MET A 153 -3.38 15.07 -3.11
CA MET A 153 -2.58 13.85 -3.21
C MET A 153 -3.12 12.88 -4.26
N ARG A 154 -4.45 12.71 -4.35
CA ARG A 154 -5.10 11.90 -5.39
C ARG A 154 -4.77 12.44 -6.78
N VAL A 155 -4.86 13.76 -6.99
CA VAL A 155 -4.47 14.40 -8.27
C VAL A 155 -3.01 14.12 -8.59
N LYS A 156 -2.11 14.30 -7.62
CA LYS A 156 -0.66 14.01 -7.78
C LYS A 156 -0.42 12.56 -8.21
N VAL A 157 -1.07 11.59 -7.56
CA VAL A 157 -0.94 10.17 -7.88
C VAL A 157 -1.58 9.82 -9.23
N ASN A 158 -2.74 10.38 -9.56
CA ASN A 158 -3.37 10.20 -10.87
C ASN A 158 -2.46 10.67 -12.00
N ASN A 159 -1.85 11.86 -11.86
CA ASN A 159 -0.89 12.38 -12.83
C ASN A 159 0.36 11.48 -12.98
N MET A 160 0.77 10.77 -11.93
CA MET A 160 1.84 9.77 -12.02
C MET A 160 1.38 8.53 -12.79
N MET A 161 0.17 8.04 -12.51
CA MET A 161 -0.41 6.88 -13.20
C MET A 161 -0.69 7.14 -14.67
N GLU A 162 -1.13 8.35 -15.06
CA GLU A 162 -1.35 8.71 -16.47
C GLU A 162 -0.07 8.69 -17.30
N ARG A 163 1.09 8.81 -16.65
CA ARG A 163 2.41 8.70 -17.29
C ARG A 163 2.89 7.24 -17.39
N MET A 164 2.14 6.29 -16.83
CA MET A 164 2.34 4.86 -17.03
C MET A 164 1.70 4.43 -18.35
N GLY A 165 2.36 3.50 -19.04
CA GLY A 165 1.95 3.03 -20.37
C GLY A 165 1.29 1.65 -20.36
#